data_AF-A0A285UTD1-F1
#
_entry.id   AF-A0A285UTD1-F1
#
_cell.length_a   1.000
_cell.length_b   1.000
_cell.length_c   1.000
_cell.angle_alpha   90.00
_cell.angle_beta   90.00
_cell.angle_gamma   90.00
#
_symmetry.space_group_name_H-M   'P 1'
#
loop_
_entity.id
_entity.type
_entity.pdbx_description
1 polymer ?
#
loop_
_entity_poly.entity_id
_entity_poly.type
_entity_poly.pdbx_seq_one_letter_code
_entity_poly.pdbx_strand_id
1 'polypeptide(L)'
;MKQFWYGLALLVFLALPPVRELLESVMAFHMHMQMMLLFVSGLLMAPFFQKRFGHIFESFNKTGLPGVVIFLVIVVYWMMPRAMDEALEIWYVELWKFISLPFLAGVPLRDSWKKISKTFEVVLFLVLMVIFAVMAYLYIFAESTLCNNYLMIDQQTVGWGFAFFTLCIIMYILLVLFTDQSQYFGDDSETS
;
A
#
# COMPACT_ATOMS: atom_id res chain seq x y z
N MET A 1 -11.14 -19.60 -2.24
CA MET A 1 -11.13 -19.43 -3.71
C MET A 1 -11.90 -18.19 -4.17
N LYS A 2 -13.08 -17.86 -3.63
CA LYS A 2 -13.83 -16.64 -4.03
C LYS A 2 -13.03 -15.33 -3.90
N GLN A 3 -12.28 -15.14 -2.80
CA GLN A 3 -11.43 -13.95 -2.60
C GLN A 3 -10.38 -13.76 -3.71
N PHE A 4 -9.75 -14.85 -4.15
CA PHE A 4 -8.79 -14.79 -5.24
C PHE A 4 -9.44 -14.29 -6.53
N TRP A 5 -10.63 -14.78 -6.87
CA TRP A 5 -11.37 -14.31 -8.04
C TRP A 5 -11.76 -12.84 -7.95
N TYR A 6 -12.11 -12.33 -6.77
CA TYR A 6 -12.37 -10.89 -6.59
C TYR A 6 -11.10 -10.05 -6.79
N GLY A 7 -9.97 -10.49 -6.23
CA GLY A 7 -8.69 -9.81 -6.44
C GLY A 7 -8.26 -9.83 -7.90
N LEU A 8 -8.39 -10.97 -8.59
CA LEU A 8 -8.07 -11.10 -10.00
C LEU A 8 -9.00 -10.25 -10.87
N ALA A 9 -10.31 -10.27 -10.61
CA ALA A 9 -11.27 -9.45 -11.33
C ALA A 9 -10.98 -7.95 -11.15
N LEU A 10 -10.63 -7.51 -9.94
CA LEU A 10 -10.23 -6.13 -9.66
C LEU A 10 -8.96 -5.75 -10.43
N LEU A 11 -7.93 -6.61 -10.43
CA LEU A 11 -6.70 -6.36 -11.16
C LEU A 11 -6.96 -6.22 -12.66
N VAL A 12 -7.73 -7.15 -13.25
CA VAL A 12 -8.09 -7.10 -14.68
C VAL A 12 -8.92 -5.87 -15.00
N PHE A 13 -9.89 -5.52 -14.15
CA PHE A 13 -10.71 -4.31 -14.32
C PHE A 13 -9.87 -3.04 -14.34
N LEU A 14 -8.92 -2.90 -13.41
CA LEU A 14 -8.02 -1.74 -13.34
C LEU A 14 -7.02 -1.67 -14.52
N ALA A 15 -6.76 -2.80 -15.18
CA ALA A 15 -5.90 -2.90 -16.35
C ALA A 15 -6.64 -2.64 -17.68
N LEU A 16 -7.99 -2.57 -17.66
CA LEU A 16 -8.75 -2.24 -18.87
C LEU A 16 -8.40 -0.83 -19.34
N PRO A 17 -8.07 -0.62 -20.64
CA PRO A 17 -7.68 0.68 -21.16
C PRO A 17 -8.58 1.86 -20.74
N PRO A 18 -9.93 1.80 -20.86
CA PRO A 18 -10.77 2.94 -20.48
C PRO A 18 -10.77 3.24 -18.97
N VAL A 19 -10.61 2.21 -18.12
CA VAL A 19 -10.55 2.39 -16.67
C VAL A 19 -9.21 2.98 -16.27
N ARG A 20 -8.14 2.46 -16.87
CA ARG A 20 -6.77 2.89 -16.67
C ARG A 20 -6.59 4.36 -17.08
N GLU A 21 -6.98 4.72 -18.29
CA GLU A 21 -6.89 6.09 -18.81
C GLU A 21 -7.66 7.09 -17.94
N LEU A 22 -8.83 6.71 -17.44
CA LEU A 22 -9.62 7.56 -16.54
C LEU A 22 -8.96 7.75 -15.17
N LEU A 23 -8.41 6.69 -14.58
CA LEU A 23 -7.78 6.77 -13.27
C LEU A 23 -6.42 7.48 -13.33
N GLU A 24 -5.74 7.39 -14.47
CA GLU A 24 -4.44 8.02 -14.70
C GLU A 24 -4.54 9.48 -15.15
N SER A 25 -5.73 9.96 -15.52
CA SER A 25 -5.92 11.35 -15.94
C SER A 25 -5.85 12.37 -14.80
N VAL A 26 -5.98 11.93 -13.54
CA VAL A 26 -5.94 12.79 -12.35
C VAL A 26 -5.02 12.16 -11.32
N MET A 27 -4.06 12.94 -10.80
CA MET A 27 -3.00 12.43 -9.91
C MET A 27 -3.57 11.73 -8.66
N ALA A 28 -4.64 12.30 -8.08
CA ALA A 28 -5.30 11.76 -6.91
C ALA A 28 -5.94 10.39 -7.19
N PHE A 29 -6.56 10.18 -8.35
CA PHE A 29 -7.11 8.89 -8.73
C PHE A 29 -6.01 7.87 -9.03
N HIS A 30 -4.92 8.29 -9.67
CA HIS A 30 -3.82 7.39 -9.96
C HIS A 30 -3.16 6.88 -8.67
N MET A 31 -2.72 7.79 -7.79
CA MET A 31 -1.96 7.44 -6.59
C MET A 31 -2.82 6.89 -5.45
N HIS A 32 -3.95 7.54 -5.13
CA HIS A 32 -4.74 7.20 -3.95
C HIS A 32 -5.87 6.21 -4.21
N MET A 33 -6.28 6.01 -5.46
CA MET A 33 -7.32 5.04 -5.81
C MET A 33 -6.75 3.85 -6.58
N GLN A 34 -6.22 4.05 -7.80
CA GLN A 34 -5.79 2.95 -8.65
C GLN A 34 -4.66 2.14 -8.00
N MET A 35 -3.59 2.78 -7.53
CA MET A 35 -2.48 2.07 -6.90
C MET A 35 -2.87 1.40 -5.59
N MET A 36 -3.74 2.03 -4.80
CA MET A 36 -4.27 1.43 -3.56
C MET A 36 -5.15 0.22 -3.86
N LEU A 37 -6.00 0.29 -4.89
CA LEU A 37 -6.84 -0.83 -5.31
C LEU A 37 -6.00 -1.98 -5.91
N LEU A 38 -4.90 -1.68 -6.61
CA LEU A 38 -3.94 -2.68 -7.06
C LEU A 38 -3.30 -3.39 -5.86
N PHE A 39 -2.85 -2.64 -4.86
CA PHE A 39 -2.36 -3.22 -3.60
C PHE A 39 -3.42 -4.11 -2.93
N VAL A 40 -4.68 -3.65 -2.82
CA VAL A 40 -5.81 -4.42 -2.26
C VAL A 40 -6.09 -5.68 -3.07
N SER A 41 -5.97 -5.64 -4.40
CA SER A 41 -6.12 -6.82 -5.25
C SER A 41 -5.11 -7.92 -4.86
N GLY A 42 -3.88 -7.53 -4.54
CA GLY A 42 -2.84 -8.39 -4.01
C GLY A 42 -3.22 -9.01 -2.66
N LEU A 43 -3.73 -8.20 -1.72
CA LEU A 43 -4.21 -8.69 -0.43
C LEU A 43 -5.30 -9.76 -0.58
N LEU A 44 -6.24 -9.57 -1.53
CA LEU A 44 -7.32 -10.52 -1.82
C LEU A 44 -6.82 -11.80 -2.48
N MET A 45 -5.78 -11.72 -3.32
CA MET A 45 -5.18 -12.88 -3.99
C MET A 45 -4.22 -13.67 -3.09
N ALA A 46 -3.64 -13.05 -2.06
CA ALA A 46 -2.61 -13.66 -1.22
C ALA A 46 -2.93 -15.06 -0.66
N PRO A 47 -4.17 -15.38 -0.20
CA PRO A 47 -4.48 -16.71 0.32
C PRO A 47 -4.27 -17.84 -0.69
N PHE A 48 -4.40 -17.56 -1.99
CA PHE A 48 -4.09 -18.54 -3.04
C PHE A 48 -2.58 -18.82 -3.11
N PHE A 49 -1.76 -17.76 -3.14
CA PHE A 49 -0.30 -17.86 -3.20
C PHE A 49 0.27 -18.51 -1.93
N GLN A 50 -0.26 -18.18 -0.75
CA GLN A 50 0.13 -18.80 0.51
C GLN A 50 -0.12 -20.32 0.51
N LYS A 51 -1.25 -20.77 -0.05
CA LYS A 51 -1.55 -22.21 -0.14
C LYS A 51 -0.72 -22.92 -1.20
N ARG A 52 -0.50 -22.28 -2.36
CA ARG A 52 0.21 -22.88 -3.49
C ARG A 52 1.73 -22.90 -3.30
N PHE A 53 2.27 -21.87 -2.67
CA PHE A 53 3.71 -21.63 -2.51
C PHE A 53 4.12 -21.51 -1.03
N GLY A 54 3.37 -22.15 -0.12
CA GLY A 54 3.58 -22.06 1.33
C GLY A 54 5.02 -22.31 1.76
N HIS A 55 5.68 -23.31 1.16
CA HIS A 55 7.08 -23.63 1.44
C HIS A 55 8.05 -22.44 1.22
N ILE A 56 7.78 -21.59 0.22
CA ILE A 56 8.59 -20.39 -0.06
C ILE A 56 8.39 -19.38 1.06
N PHE A 57 7.13 -19.10 1.43
CA PHE A 57 6.80 -18.17 2.52
C PHE A 57 7.28 -18.65 3.89
N GLU A 58 7.27 -19.96 4.13
CA GLU A 58 7.79 -20.57 5.36
C GLU A 58 9.32 -20.58 5.41
N SER A 59 10.00 -20.67 4.27
CA SER A 59 11.47 -20.59 4.24
C SER A 59 11.96 -19.13 4.33
N PHE A 60 11.38 -18.25 3.50
CA PHE A 60 11.82 -16.87 3.32
C PHE A 60 11.22 -15.90 4.35
N ASN A 61 9.94 -16.05 4.72
CA ASN A 61 9.20 -15.08 5.53
C ASN A 61 8.76 -15.67 6.88
N LYS A 62 9.69 -16.30 7.61
CA LYS A 62 9.41 -16.94 8.92
C LYS A 62 8.87 -15.97 9.96
N THR A 63 9.51 -14.81 10.08
CA THR A 63 9.20 -13.80 11.10
C THR A 63 8.19 -12.75 10.64
N GLY A 64 7.81 -12.76 9.35
CA GLY A 64 7.02 -11.68 8.74
C GLY A 64 7.82 -10.43 8.37
N LEU A 65 9.00 -10.18 8.96
CA LEU A 65 9.79 -8.99 8.63
C LEU A 65 10.20 -8.90 7.15
N PRO A 66 10.68 -9.98 6.49
CA PRO A 66 11.07 -9.92 5.08
C PRO A 66 9.95 -9.42 4.17
N GLY A 67 8.72 -9.90 4.35
CA GLY A 67 7.57 -9.42 3.56
C GLY A 67 7.21 -7.96 3.84
N VAL A 68 7.37 -7.48 5.09
CA VAL A 68 7.19 -6.05 5.42
C VAL A 68 8.26 -5.19 4.77
N VAL A 69 9.51 -5.66 4.73
CA VAL A 69 10.61 -4.93 4.07
C VAL A 69 10.36 -4.82 2.57
N ILE A 70 9.96 -5.90 1.89
CA ILE A 70 9.60 -5.84 0.47
C ILE A 70 8.46 -4.84 0.27
N PHE A 71 7.40 -4.91 1.09
CA PHE A 71 6.30 -3.95 1.05
C PHE A 71 6.80 -2.49 1.15
N LEU A 72 7.64 -2.19 2.14
CA LEU A 72 8.18 -0.84 2.32
C LEU A 72 9.03 -0.38 1.14
N VAL A 73 9.84 -1.24 0.55
CA VAL A 73 10.63 -0.92 -0.66
C VAL A 73 9.71 -0.54 -1.82
N ILE A 74 8.66 -1.31 -2.06
CA ILE A 74 7.69 -1.02 -3.13
C ILE A 74 6.91 0.27 -2.84
N VAL A 75 6.49 0.51 -1.60
CA VAL A 75 5.83 1.76 -1.21
C VAL A 75 6.76 2.94 -1.45
N VAL A 76 7.99 2.91 -0.94
CA VAL A 76 8.96 4.01 -1.10
C VAL A 76 9.25 4.27 -2.58
N TYR A 77 9.39 3.21 -3.40
CA TYR A 77 9.59 3.36 -4.83
C TYR A 77 8.43 4.15 -5.49
N TRP A 78 7.18 3.79 -5.18
CA TRP A 78 6.00 4.45 -5.73
C TRP A 78 5.66 5.79 -5.05
N MET A 79 6.28 6.13 -3.92
CA MET A 79 6.20 7.47 -3.36
C MET A 79 7.09 8.47 -4.11
N MET A 80 8.02 8.02 -4.96
CA MET A 80 8.83 8.93 -5.77
C MET A 80 7.99 9.55 -6.90
N PRO A 81 7.84 10.89 -6.97
CA PRO A 81 7.07 11.56 -8.03
C PRO A 81 7.51 11.14 -9.44
N ARG A 82 8.82 10.99 -9.64
CA ARG A 82 9.42 10.52 -10.90
C ARG A 82 8.91 9.15 -11.34
N ALA A 83 8.74 8.20 -10.41
CA ALA A 83 8.23 6.87 -10.75
C ALA A 83 6.77 6.95 -11.25
N MET A 84 5.99 7.93 -10.77
CA MET A 84 4.62 8.17 -11.24
C MET A 84 4.60 8.65 -12.69
N ASP A 85 5.46 9.61 -13.04
CA ASP A 85 5.58 10.09 -14.42
C ASP A 85 6.05 8.98 -15.36
N GLU A 86 7.10 8.24 -14.96
CA GLU A 86 7.63 7.13 -15.77
C GLU A 86 6.57 6.04 -15.99
N ALA A 87 5.63 5.83 -15.06
CA ALA A 87 4.53 4.88 -15.22
C ALA A 87 3.50 5.28 -16.29
N LEU A 88 3.46 6.54 -16.73
CA LEU A 88 2.61 7.01 -17.83
C LEU A 88 3.35 6.98 -19.17
N GLU A 89 4.66 7.22 -19.15
CA GLU A 89 5.47 7.37 -20.37
C GLU A 89 6.12 6.07 -20.84
N ILE A 90 6.40 5.15 -19.90
CA ILE A 90 7.23 3.98 -20.14
C ILE A 90 6.44 2.70 -19.87
N TRP A 91 6.14 1.96 -20.94
CA TRP A 91 5.29 0.76 -20.89
C TRP A 91 5.75 -0.30 -19.87
N TYR A 92 7.06 -0.47 -19.65
CA TYR A 92 7.56 -1.46 -18.69
C TYR A 92 7.45 -0.99 -17.24
N VAL A 93 7.47 0.32 -16.99
CA VAL A 93 7.22 0.90 -15.65
C VAL A 93 5.72 0.83 -15.34
N GLU A 94 4.89 1.08 -16.35
CA GLU A 94 3.45 0.83 -16.26
C GLU A 94 3.16 -0.64 -15.92
N LEU A 95 3.74 -1.59 -16.65
CA LEU A 95 3.59 -3.01 -16.35
C LEU A 95 4.11 -3.33 -14.94
N TRP A 96 5.23 -2.73 -14.54
CA TRP A 96 5.78 -2.88 -13.20
C TRP A 96 4.80 -2.40 -12.10
N LYS A 97 4.00 -1.36 -12.33
CA LYS A 97 2.92 -0.93 -11.41
C LYS A 97 1.91 -2.03 -11.16
N PHE A 98 1.43 -2.65 -12.22
CA PHE A 98 0.44 -3.73 -12.15
C PHE A 98 0.99 -5.04 -11.59
N ILE A 99 2.32 -5.22 -11.56
CA ILE A 99 2.96 -6.41 -10.98
C ILE A 99 3.39 -6.16 -9.52
N SER A 100 4.11 -5.08 -9.28
CA SER A 100 4.73 -4.81 -7.99
C SER A 100 3.72 -4.54 -6.88
N LEU A 101 2.69 -3.71 -7.13
CA LEU A 101 1.71 -3.37 -6.10
C LEU A 101 0.90 -4.60 -5.63
N PRO A 102 0.34 -5.45 -6.51
CA PRO A 102 -0.38 -6.62 -6.04
C PRO A 102 0.56 -7.69 -5.47
N PHE A 103 1.63 -8.06 -6.19
CA PHE A 103 2.39 -9.27 -5.90
C PHE A 103 3.59 -9.07 -4.99
N LEU A 104 4.14 -7.85 -4.91
CA LEU A 104 5.30 -7.52 -4.08
C LEU A 104 4.95 -6.65 -2.86
N ALA A 105 3.86 -5.88 -2.92
CA ALA A 105 3.35 -5.17 -1.74
C ALA A 105 2.18 -5.92 -1.09
N GLY A 106 1.10 -6.16 -1.82
CA GLY A 106 -0.12 -6.78 -1.27
C GLY A 106 0.10 -8.19 -0.73
N VAL A 107 0.53 -9.12 -1.59
CA VAL A 107 0.70 -10.53 -1.19
C VAL A 107 1.67 -10.70 -0.01
N PRO A 108 2.88 -10.11 -0.01
CA PRO A 108 3.83 -10.26 1.09
C PRO A 108 3.33 -9.63 2.38
N LEU A 109 2.70 -8.44 2.32
CA LEU A 109 2.16 -7.82 3.54
C LEU A 109 1.05 -8.68 4.16
N ARG A 110 0.16 -9.26 3.35
CA ARG A 110 -0.91 -10.13 3.87
C ARG A 110 -0.38 -11.38 4.56
N ASP A 111 0.73 -11.93 4.09
CA ASP A 111 1.43 -13.05 4.73
C ASP A 111 2.11 -12.61 6.02
N SER A 112 2.85 -11.51 5.96
CA SER A 112 3.56 -10.95 7.10
C SER A 112 2.65 -10.48 8.23
N TRP A 113 1.45 -9.98 7.93
CA TRP A 113 0.54 -9.40 8.92
C TRP A 113 0.16 -10.37 10.03
N LYS A 114 0.10 -11.68 9.73
CA LYS A 114 -0.21 -12.71 10.74
C LYS A 114 1.01 -13.15 11.57
N LYS A 115 2.21 -12.76 11.16
CA LYS A 115 3.50 -13.25 11.70
C LYS A 115 4.20 -12.20 12.54
N ILE A 116 4.00 -10.91 12.24
CA ILE A 116 4.59 -9.82 13.00
C ILE A 116 3.86 -9.62 14.34
N SER A 117 4.59 -9.21 15.36
CA SER A 117 3.99 -8.85 16.66
C SER A 117 3.30 -7.49 16.58
N LYS A 118 2.41 -7.20 17.54
CA LYS A 118 1.75 -5.89 17.65
C LYS A 118 2.72 -4.72 17.74
N THR A 119 3.86 -4.89 18.42
CA THR A 119 4.91 -3.87 18.46
C THR A 119 5.42 -3.54 17.05
N PHE A 120 5.67 -4.55 16.21
CA PHE A 120 6.13 -4.33 14.84
C PHE A 120 5.03 -3.76 13.92
N GLU A 121 3.75 -4.07 14.18
CA GLU A 121 2.64 -3.38 13.50
C GLU A 121 2.69 -1.86 13.77
N VAL A 122 2.84 -1.45 15.03
CA VAL A 122 2.95 -0.03 15.41
C VAL A 122 4.19 0.62 14.78
N VAL A 123 5.34 -0.06 14.78
CA VAL A 123 6.56 0.42 14.11
C VAL A 123 6.33 0.62 12.62
N LEU A 124 5.65 -0.30 11.93
CA LEU A 124 5.30 -0.16 10.52
C LEU A 124 4.42 1.07 10.29
N PHE A 125 3.41 1.31 11.13
CA PHE A 125 2.57 2.51 11.04
C PHE A 125 3.37 3.79 11.30
N LEU A 126 4.31 3.80 12.24
CA LEU A 126 5.20 4.95 12.46
C LEU A 126 6.05 5.26 11.22
N VAL A 127 6.61 4.23 10.57
CA VAL A 127 7.37 4.41 9.32
C VAL A 127 6.48 4.99 8.21
N LEU A 128 5.27 4.45 8.03
CA LEU A 128 4.32 4.97 7.05
C LEU A 128 3.88 6.41 7.37
N MET A 129 3.67 6.75 8.64
CA MET A 129 3.36 8.11 9.08
C MET A 129 4.45 9.08 8.65
N VAL A 130 5.72 8.75 8.87
CA VAL A 130 6.85 9.61 8.48
C VAL A 130 6.90 9.78 6.96
N ILE A 131 6.76 8.68 6.20
CA ILE A 131 6.74 8.73 4.73
C ILE A 131 5.60 9.65 4.25
N PHE A 132 4.37 9.45 4.75
CA PHE A 132 3.22 10.25 4.35
C PHE A 132 3.33 11.71 4.79
N ALA A 133 3.88 12.00 5.98
CA ALA A 133 4.12 13.37 6.43
C ALA A 133 5.12 14.10 5.51
N VAL A 134 6.19 13.42 5.11
CA VAL A 134 7.17 13.97 4.15
C VAL A 134 6.51 14.21 2.80
N MET A 135 5.75 13.24 2.28
CA MET A 135 5.05 13.39 0.99
C MET A 135 4.00 14.51 1.03
N ALA A 136 3.26 14.65 2.14
CA ALA A 136 2.31 15.73 2.35
C ALA A 136 3.01 17.10 2.26
N TYR A 137 4.13 17.25 2.97
CA TYR A 137 4.93 18.47 2.93
C TYR A 137 5.43 18.78 1.50
N LEU A 138 6.05 17.79 0.84
CA LEU A 138 6.60 17.96 -0.50
C LEU A 138 5.52 18.37 -1.51
N TYR A 139 4.37 17.70 -1.52
CA TYR A 139 3.32 17.98 -2.50
C TYR A 139 2.53 19.26 -2.24
N ILE A 140 2.37 19.67 -0.98
CA ILE A 140 1.66 20.92 -0.65
C ILE A 140 2.53 22.16 -0.90
N PHE A 141 3.81 22.10 -0.52
CA PHE A 141 4.67 23.29 -0.42
C PHE A 141 5.73 23.42 -1.52
N ALA A 142 5.91 22.43 -2.40
CA ALA A 142 6.79 22.60 -3.55
C ALA A 142 6.31 23.77 -4.43
N GLU A 143 7.21 24.66 -4.82
CA GLU A 143 6.90 25.82 -5.67
C GLU A 143 6.64 25.42 -7.13
N SER A 144 7.12 24.26 -7.53
CA SER A 144 6.94 23.68 -8.86
C SER A 144 6.23 22.33 -8.80
N THR A 145 5.69 21.91 -9.94
CA THR A 145 5.16 20.55 -10.13
C THR A 145 6.29 19.54 -10.07
N LEU A 146 6.17 18.56 -9.18
CA LEU A 146 7.08 17.44 -9.02
C LEU A 146 6.80 16.32 -10.04
N CYS A 147 5.58 16.28 -10.58
CA CYS A 147 5.19 15.40 -11.67
C CYS A 147 4.82 16.24 -12.90
N ASN A 148 5.45 15.99 -14.04
CA ASN A 148 5.27 16.77 -15.27
C ASN A 148 3.94 16.47 -15.98
N ASN A 149 3.38 15.27 -15.77
CA ASN A 149 2.15 14.86 -16.43
C ASN A 149 0.87 15.31 -15.69
N TYR A 150 0.99 16.01 -14.56
CA TYR A 150 -0.15 16.40 -13.72
C TYR A 150 -0.19 17.90 -13.43
N LEU A 151 -1.39 18.39 -13.09
CA LEU A 151 -1.60 19.78 -12.70
C LEU A 151 -1.12 20.04 -11.26
N MET A 152 -0.70 21.28 -11.00
CA MET A 152 -0.28 21.70 -9.66
C MET A 152 -1.39 21.54 -8.61
N ILE A 153 -2.65 21.79 -8.99
CA ILE A 153 -3.79 21.60 -8.08
C ILE A 153 -4.00 20.13 -7.72
N ASP A 154 -3.74 19.19 -8.65
CA ASP A 154 -3.84 17.76 -8.39
C ASP A 154 -2.74 17.31 -7.43
N GLN A 155 -1.53 17.84 -7.60
CA GLN A 155 -0.43 17.61 -6.66
C GLN A 155 -0.78 18.07 -5.25
N GLN A 156 -1.28 19.29 -5.09
CA GLN A 156 -1.70 19.79 -3.77
C GLN A 156 -2.83 18.93 -3.18
N THR A 157 -3.77 18.47 -4.00
CA THR A 157 -4.85 17.56 -3.58
C THR A 157 -4.29 16.24 -3.04
N VAL A 158 -3.31 15.65 -3.73
CA VAL A 158 -2.58 14.47 -3.25
C VAL A 158 -1.84 14.76 -1.95
N GLY A 159 -1.18 15.91 -1.83
CA GLY A 159 -0.49 16.32 -0.61
C GLY A 159 -1.42 16.41 0.60
N TRP A 160 -2.62 16.98 0.43
CA TRP A 160 -3.65 16.98 1.47
C TRP A 160 -4.18 15.58 1.79
N GLY A 161 -4.28 14.70 0.78
CA GLY A 161 -4.59 13.28 0.99
C GLY A 161 -3.57 12.60 1.91
N PHE A 162 -2.28 12.82 1.67
CA PHE A 162 -1.23 12.30 2.56
C PHE A 162 -1.29 12.91 3.97
N ALA A 163 -1.57 14.21 4.10
CA ALA A 163 -1.75 14.85 5.40
C ALA A 163 -2.90 14.21 6.20
N PHE A 164 -4.01 13.90 5.51
CA PHE A 164 -5.13 13.19 6.10
C PHE A 164 -4.75 11.78 6.56
N PHE A 165 -4.03 10.99 5.74
CA PHE A 165 -3.57 9.67 6.16
C PHE A 165 -2.60 9.73 7.34
N THR A 166 -1.68 10.70 7.37
CA THR A 166 -0.81 10.94 8.52
C THR A 166 -1.63 11.20 9.79
N LEU A 167 -2.67 12.05 9.71
CA LEU A 167 -3.56 12.30 10.84
C LEU A 167 -4.27 11.03 11.30
N CYS A 168 -4.81 10.22 10.37
CA CYS A 168 -5.45 8.94 10.71
C CYS A 168 -4.48 7.98 11.41
N ILE A 169 -3.23 7.90 10.96
CA ILE A 169 -2.22 7.04 11.60
C ILE A 169 -1.86 7.57 13.00
N ILE A 170 -1.72 8.90 13.17
CA ILE A 170 -1.50 9.50 14.50
C ILE A 170 -2.65 9.12 15.43
N MET A 171 -3.90 9.29 14.98
CA MET A 171 -5.08 8.91 15.77
C MET A 171 -5.08 7.43 16.12
N TYR A 172 -4.78 6.55 15.16
CA TYR A 172 -4.67 5.11 15.40
C TYR A 172 -3.63 4.78 16.48
N ILE A 173 -2.43 5.37 16.41
CA ILE A 173 -1.37 5.12 17.39
C ILE A 173 -1.77 5.66 18.77
N LEU A 174 -2.38 6.84 18.84
CA LEU A 174 -2.89 7.38 20.10
C LEU A 174 -3.95 6.44 20.71
N LEU A 175 -4.88 5.93 19.90
CA LEU A 175 -5.87 4.96 20.37
C LEU A 175 -5.21 3.69 20.93
N VAL A 176 -4.19 3.16 20.25
CA VAL A 176 -3.46 1.97 20.71
C VAL A 176 -2.67 2.23 22.01
N LEU A 177 -2.08 3.42 22.17
CA LEU A 177 -1.28 3.78 23.35
C LEU A 177 -2.13 4.12 24.58
N PHE A 178 -3.27 4.78 24.39
CA PHE A 178 -4.12 5.28 25.48
C PHE A 178 -5.32 4.39 25.80
N THR A 179 -5.62 3.39 24.97
CA THR A 179 -6.69 2.43 25.24
C THR A 179 -6.08 1.09 25.65
N ASP A 180 -6.51 0.54 26.78
CA ASP A 180 -6.14 -0.81 27.20
C ASP A 180 -6.67 -1.82 26.18
N GLN A 181 -5.78 -2.31 25.31
CA GLN A 181 -6.11 -3.26 24.25
C GLN A 181 -6.59 -4.61 24.82
N SER A 182 -6.27 -4.92 26.09
CA SER A 182 -6.70 -6.17 26.74
C SER A 182 -8.22 -6.25 26.90
N GLN A 183 -8.91 -5.12 27.01
CA GLN A 183 -10.37 -5.07 27.16
C GLN A 183 -11.14 -5.37 25.87
N TYR A 184 -10.49 -5.26 24.70
CA TYR A 184 -11.11 -5.48 23.40
C TYR A 184 -10.62 -6.75 22.69
N PHE A 185 -9.42 -7.22 23.01
CA PHE A 185 -8.78 -8.38 22.37
C PHE A 185 -8.40 -9.50 23.36
N GLY A 186 -8.70 -9.35 24.64
CA GLY A 186 -8.46 -10.39 25.65
C GLY A 186 -9.54 -11.46 25.63
N ASP A 187 -9.46 -12.41 24.69
CA ASP A 187 -9.85 -13.82 24.95
C ASP A 187 -9.45 -14.85 23.86
N ASP A 188 -8.51 -14.58 22.95
CA ASP A 188 -8.12 -15.58 21.92
C ASP A 188 -6.83 -16.37 22.27
N SER A 189 -6.22 -16.13 23.43
CA SER A 189 -5.01 -16.84 23.88
C SER A 189 -5.24 -17.86 25.02
N GLU A 190 -6.47 -18.03 25.48
CA GLU A 190 -6.84 -19.02 26.51
C GLU A 190 -7.97 -19.95 26.04
N THR A 191 -7.94 -20.48 24.82
CA THR A 191 -8.56 -21.79 24.54
C THR A 191 -8.06 -22.42 23.24
N SER A 192 -7.54 -23.64 23.39
CA SER A 192 -7.25 -24.71 22.40
C SER A 192 -6.09 -24.56 21.43
#